data_AF-A0A7W5DPE2-F1
#
_entry.id   AF-A0A7W5DPE2-F1
#
_cell.length_a   1.000
_cell.length_b   1.000
_cell.length_c   1.000
_cell.angle_alpha   90.00
_cell.angle_beta   90.00
_cell.angle_gamma   90.00
#
_symmetry.space_group_name_H-M   'P 1'
#
loop_
_entity.id
_entity.type
_entity.pdbx_description
1 polymer ?
#
loop_
_entity_poly.entity_id
_entity_poly.type
_entity_poly.pdbx_seq_one_letter_code
_entity_poly.pdbx_strand_id
1 'polypeptide(L)'
;MAIDKIITLVGILVSLIIGLTSIYIGVQNSKKTIFINSVTTLRAKWMDTIRNAIAEYCSLTYLITIATKSVQAEKLFKLQQLRYLIKLQLDKNDKIDSLIVNSVDSIYNSVLNSDFKNTTVEIDKLICLTQDLLKLEWEGVKEETKKGNLSKREKNRLYNRHLKKYQNGDETV
;
A
#
# COMPACT_ATOMS: atom_id res chain seq x y z
N MET A 1 25.04 53.79 31.53
CA MET A 1 26.21 53.20 30.83
C MET A 1 26.47 51.74 31.19
N ALA A 2 26.58 51.34 32.47
CA ALA A 2 26.78 49.92 32.82
C ALA A 2 25.52 49.05 32.64
N ILE A 3 24.35 49.56 33.04
CA ILE A 3 23.05 48.88 32.91
C ILE A 3 22.71 48.61 31.43
N ASP A 4 22.94 49.57 30.54
CA ASP A 4 22.66 49.46 29.09
C ASP A 4 23.47 48.32 28.43
N LYS A 5 24.73 48.12 28.87
CA LYS A 5 25.58 47.02 28.41
C LYS A 5 25.07 45.66 28.87
N ILE A 6 24.57 45.58 30.12
CA ILE A 6 23.97 44.35 30.66
C ILE A 6 22.69 44.01 29.89
N ILE A 7 21.82 44.98 29.65
CA ILE A 7 20.58 44.81 28.88
C ILE A 7 20.90 44.33 27.46
N THR A 8 21.89 44.94 26.80
CA THR A 8 22.31 44.55 25.44
C THR A 8 22.86 43.12 25.41
N LEU A 9 23.70 42.75 26.38
CA LEU A 9 24.26 41.40 26.49
C LEU A 9 23.18 40.34 26.73
N VAL A 10 22.21 40.63 27.61
CA VAL A 10 21.07 39.74 27.86
C VAL A 10 20.22 39.60 26.59
N GLY A 11 19.98 40.68 25.85
CA GLY A 11 19.26 40.64 24.57
C GLY A 11 19.95 39.75 23.53
N ILE A 12 21.28 39.81 23.44
CA ILE A 12 22.08 38.95 22.56
C ILE A 12 21.96 37.48 22.97
N LEU A 13 22.08 37.17 24.27
CA LEU A 13 21.97 35.81 24.78
C LEU A 13 20.58 35.21 24.56
N VAL A 14 19.52 35.98 24.81
CA VAL A 14 18.13 35.55 24.56
C VAL A 14 17.91 35.28 23.07
N SER A 15 18.37 36.18 22.19
CA SER A 15 18.25 36.00 20.74
C SER A 15 19.00 34.75 20.26
N LEU A 16 20.18 34.48 20.83
CA LEU A 16 20.96 33.28 20.52
C LEU A 16 20.21 32.00 20.93
N ILE A 17 19.62 31.95 22.13
CA ILE A 17 18.86 30.79 22.61
C ILE A 17 17.63 30.53 21.74
N ILE A 18 16.90 31.59 21.36
CA ILE A 18 15.75 31.49 20.46
C ILE A 18 16.17 30.96 19.09
N GLY A 19 17.28 31.48 18.55
CA GLY A 19 17.85 31.01 17.27
C GLY A 19 18.23 29.53 17.31
N LEU A 20 18.97 29.10 18.33
CA LEU A 20 19.38 27.71 18.52
C LEU A 20 18.18 26.77 18.66
N THR A 21 17.15 27.18 19.41
CA THR A 21 15.92 26.41 19.59
C THR A 21 15.17 26.26 18.26
N SER A 22 15.10 27.34 17.47
CA SER A 22 14.43 27.35 16.17
C SER A 22 15.13 26.43 15.16
N ILE A 23 16.47 26.46 15.14
CA ILE A 23 17.28 25.55 14.32
C ILE A 23 17.08 24.10 14.76
N TYR A 24 17.12 23.82 16.06
CA TYR A 24 16.90 22.47 16.59
C TYR A 24 15.54 21.90 16.18
N ILE A 25 14.47 22.67 16.36
CA ILE A 25 13.12 22.30 15.94
C ILE A 25 13.05 22.09 14.42
N GLY A 26 13.65 22.99 13.64
CA GLY A 26 13.71 22.89 12.18
C GLY A 26 14.38 21.62 11.69
N VAL A 27 15.53 21.25 12.27
CA VAL A 27 16.26 20.03 11.93
C VAL A 27 15.44 18.78 12.26
N GLN A 28 14.81 18.74 13.44
CA GLN A 28 13.99 17.59 13.83
C GLN A 28 12.77 17.41 12.93
N ASN A 29 12.10 18.51 12.58
CA ASN A 29 10.97 18.47 11.65
C ASN A 29 11.40 18.04 10.25
N SER A 30 12.55 18.52 9.76
CA SER A 30 13.11 18.14 8.47
C SER A 30 13.38 16.63 8.37
N LYS A 31 14.03 16.04 9.40
CA LYS A 31 14.27 14.58 9.45
C LYS A 31 12.99 13.76 9.38
N LYS A 32 11.95 14.17 10.12
CA LYS A 32 10.64 13.51 10.11
C LYS A 32 9.98 13.60 8.73
N THR A 33 10.03 14.78 8.10
CA THR A 33 9.48 15.00 6.76
C THR A 33 10.18 14.14 5.72
N ILE A 34 11.51 14.07 5.73
CA ILE A 34 12.28 13.22 4.81
C ILE A 34 11.87 11.76 4.97
N PHE A 35 11.84 11.26 6.21
CA PHE A 35 11.44 9.87 6.49
C PHE A 35 10.03 9.55 5.96
N ILE A 36 9.04 10.41 6.26
CA ILE A 36 7.65 10.21 5.81
C ILE A 36 7.58 10.22 4.27
N ASN A 37 8.24 11.18 3.62
CA ASN A 37 8.25 11.26 2.16
C ASN A 37 8.91 10.02 1.52
N SER A 38 9.98 9.50 2.11
CA SER A 38 10.62 8.25 1.65
C SER A 38 9.68 7.06 1.77
N VAL A 39 9.01 6.87 2.91
CA VAL A 39 8.06 5.77 3.12
C VAL A 39 6.87 5.88 2.17
N THR A 40 6.29 7.06 2.03
CA THR A 40 5.18 7.32 1.08
C THR A 40 5.58 6.99 -0.36
N THR A 41 6.81 7.35 -0.76
CA THR A 41 7.33 7.05 -2.10
C THR A 41 7.50 5.54 -2.30
N LEU A 42 8.04 4.83 -1.30
CA LEU A 42 8.18 3.37 -1.37
C LEU A 42 6.82 2.67 -1.44
N ARG A 43 5.83 3.14 -0.66
CA ARG A 43 4.47 2.61 -0.71
C ARG A 43 3.81 2.85 -2.07
N ALA A 44 3.95 4.03 -2.65
CA ALA A 44 3.44 4.31 -3.99
C ALA A 44 4.06 3.39 -5.06
N LYS A 45 5.37 3.13 -4.96
CA LYS A 45 6.07 2.16 -5.84
C LYS A 45 5.56 0.73 -5.64
N TRP A 46 5.37 0.30 -4.39
CA TRP A 46 4.80 -1.02 -4.09
C TRP A 46 3.38 -1.15 -4.65
N MET A 47 2.51 -0.14 -4.46
CA MET A 47 1.16 -0.10 -5.04
C MET A 47 1.16 -0.22 -6.57
N ASP A 48 2.14 0.40 -7.23
CA ASP A 48 2.28 0.27 -8.69
C ASP A 48 2.74 -1.14 -9.09
N THR A 49 3.71 -1.69 -8.36
CA THR A 49 4.22 -3.04 -8.61
C THR A 49 3.12 -4.09 -8.47
N ILE A 50 2.31 -4.02 -7.41
CA ILE A 50 1.24 -4.99 -7.20
C ILE A 50 0.11 -4.85 -8.21
N ARG A 51 -0.26 -3.61 -8.57
CA ARG A 51 -1.26 -3.33 -9.61
C ARG A 51 -0.85 -3.93 -10.95
N ASN A 52 0.41 -3.72 -11.34
CA ASN A 52 0.94 -4.22 -12.61
C ASN A 52 1.06 -5.75 -12.60
N ALA A 53 1.53 -6.34 -11.50
CA ALA A 53 1.61 -7.80 -11.36
C ALA A 53 0.23 -8.47 -11.45
N ILE A 54 -0.79 -7.90 -10.80
CA ILE A 54 -2.17 -8.42 -10.85
C ILE A 54 -2.78 -8.23 -12.24
N ALA A 55 -2.56 -7.08 -12.89
CA ALA A 55 -3.03 -6.84 -14.26
C ALA A 55 -2.42 -7.84 -15.26
N GLU A 56 -1.10 -8.09 -15.15
CA GLU A 56 -0.41 -9.09 -15.97
C GLU A 56 -0.93 -10.50 -15.68
N TYR A 57 -1.16 -10.84 -14.40
CA TYR A 57 -1.71 -12.12 -13.98
C TYR A 57 -3.11 -12.36 -14.56
N CYS A 58 -4.01 -11.38 -14.46
CA CYS A 58 -5.37 -11.47 -15.01
C CYS A 58 -5.36 -11.59 -16.54
N SER A 59 -4.55 -10.77 -17.22
CA SER A 59 -4.43 -10.80 -18.69
C SER A 59 -3.91 -12.14 -19.19
N LEU A 60 -2.87 -12.68 -18.53
CA LEU A 60 -2.30 -13.99 -18.89
C LEU A 60 -3.28 -15.13 -18.63
N THR A 61 -4.03 -15.06 -17.53
CA THR A 61 -5.10 -16.01 -17.22
C THR A 61 -6.15 -16.00 -18.33
N TYR A 62 -6.65 -14.82 -18.71
CA TYR A 62 -7.64 -14.66 -19.78
C TYR A 62 -7.12 -15.13 -21.15
N LEU A 63 -5.85 -14.88 -21.46
CA LEU A 63 -5.23 -15.39 -22.67
C LEU A 63 -5.21 -16.92 -22.70
N ILE A 64 -4.90 -17.56 -21.55
CA ILE A 64 -4.88 -19.02 -21.43
C ILE A 64 -6.29 -19.60 -21.61
N THR A 65 -7.32 -18.97 -21.02
CA THR A 65 -8.70 -19.45 -21.13
C THR A 65 -9.19 -19.42 -22.58
N ILE A 66 -8.84 -18.37 -23.35
CA ILE A 66 -9.25 -18.25 -24.76
C ILE A 66 -8.42 -19.16 -25.67
N ALA A 67 -7.11 -19.30 -25.43
CA ALA A 67 -6.19 -19.92 -26.39
C ALA A 67 -6.46 -21.40 -26.70
N THR A 68 -7.32 -22.10 -25.93
CA THR A 68 -7.99 -23.40 -26.20
C THR A 68 -7.21 -24.58 -26.85
N LYS A 69 -5.89 -24.52 -27.09
CA LYS A 69 -5.16 -25.62 -27.78
C LYS A 69 -3.77 -26.01 -27.29
N SER A 70 -3.19 -25.29 -26.33
CA SER A 70 -2.18 -25.84 -25.42
C SER A 70 -1.80 -24.73 -24.46
N VAL A 71 -1.89 -25.00 -23.16
CA VAL A 71 -1.21 -24.19 -22.17
C VAL A 71 0.28 -24.34 -22.47
N GLN A 72 0.85 -23.38 -23.20
CA GLN A 72 2.29 -23.37 -23.44
C GLN A 72 2.97 -23.33 -22.07
N ALA A 73 3.86 -24.28 -21.80
CA ALA A 73 4.50 -24.43 -20.50
C ALA A 73 5.14 -23.11 -20.00
N GLU A 74 5.62 -22.29 -20.93
CA GLU A 74 6.12 -20.95 -20.68
C GLU A 74 5.07 -20.00 -20.07
N LYS A 75 3.84 -19.99 -20.59
CA LYS A 75 2.74 -19.17 -20.06
C LYS A 75 2.35 -19.62 -18.65
N LEU A 76 2.31 -20.92 -18.40
CA LEU A 76 2.01 -21.45 -17.08
C LEU A 76 3.12 -21.13 -16.06
N PHE A 77 4.37 -21.23 -16.49
CA PHE A 77 5.53 -20.83 -15.68
C PHE A 77 5.45 -19.35 -15.31
N LYS A 78 5.15 -18.49 -16.29
CA LYS A 78 4.99 -17.05 -16.05
C LYS A 78 3.82 -16.74 -15.12
N LEU A 79 2.69 -17.42 -15.29
CA LEU A 79 1.53 -17.29 -14.41
C LEU A 79 1.87 -17.67 -12.97
N GLN A 80 2.62 -18.77 -12.77
CA GLN A 80 3.08 -19.20 -11.47
C GLN A 80 4.11 -18.23 -10.86
N GLN A 81 4.98 -17.64 -11.67
CA GLN A 81 5.91 -16.60 -11.22
C GLN A 81 5.14 -15.37 -10.69
N LEU A 82 4.15 -14.89 -11.44
CA LEU A 82 3.30 -13.76 -11.04
C LEU A 82 2.52 -14.06 -9.76
N ARG A 83 1.96 -15.27 -9.64
CA ARG A 83 1.32 -15.74 -8.41
C ARG A 83 2.24 -15.64 -7.20
N TYR A 84 3.48 -16.11 -7.31
CA TYR A 84 4.44 -16.01 -6.21
C TYR A 84 4.83 -14.56 -5.90
N LEU A 85 5.02 -13.74 -6.94
CA LEU A 85 5.34 -12.32 -6.77
C LEU A 85 4.24 -11.58 -5.98
N ILE A 86 2.97 -11.81 -6.34
CA ILE A 86 1.82 -11.21 -5.64
C ILE A 86 1.80 -11.68 -4.18
N LYS A 87 1.97 -12.98 -3.92
CA LYS A 87 1.98 -13.55 -2.55
C LYS A 87 3.10 -12.99 -1.68
N LEU A 88 4.27 -12.71 -2.24
CA LEU A 88 5.40 -12.13 -1.50
C LEU A 88 5.21 -10.65 -1.16
N GLN A 89 4.34 -9.95 -1.88
CA GLN A 89 4.07 -8.53 -1.63
C GLN A 89 2.95 -8.28 -0.61
N LEU A 90 2.22 -9.32 -0.22
CA LEU A 90 1.02 -9.26 0.62
C LEU A 90 1.27 -9.91 1.99
N ASP A 91 0.63 -9.38 3.03
CA ASP A 91 0.70 -9.96 4.38
C ASP A 91 -0.41 -11.01 4.57
N LYS A 92 -0.02 -12.27 4.76
CA LYS A 92 -0.96 -13.37 5.02
C LYS A 92 -1.85 -13.18 6.25
N ASN A 93 -1.46 -12.32 7.20
CA ASN A 93 -2.22 -12.08 8.43
C ASN A 93 -3.24 -10.94 8.25
N ASP A 94 -3.13 -10.16 7.17
CA ASP A 94 -4.12 -9.15 6.81
C ASP A 94 -5.32 -9.80 6.10
N LYS A 95 -6.52 -9.33 6.42
CA LYS A 95 -7.75 -9.93 5.89
C LYS A 95 -7.94 -9.69 4.40
N ILE A 96 -7.69 -8.47 3.91
CA ILE A 96 -7.88 -8.13 2.50
C ILE A 96 -6.81 -8.84 1.68
N ASP A 97 -5.56 -8.81 2.16
CA ASP A 97 -4.43 -9.49 1.53
C ASP A 97 -4.66 -11.00 1.44
N SER A 98 -5.16 -11.63 2.51
CA SER A 98 -5.51 -13.05 2.51
C SER A 98 -6.58 -13.38 1.46
N LEU A 99 -7.60 -12.54 1.31
CA LEU A 99 -8.63 -12.71 0.27
C LEU A 99 -8.04 -12.62 -1.13
N ILE A 100 -7.12 -11.68 -1.38
CA ILE A 100 -6.41 -11.55 -2.66
C ILE A 100 -5.59 -12.81 -2.93
N VAL A 101 -4.80 -13.27 -1.96
CA VAL A 101 -3.98 -14.49 -2.09
C VAL A 101 -4.85 -15.72 -2.39
N ASN A 102 -5.98 -15.87 -1.70
CA ASN A 102 -6.90 -16.98 -1.94
C ASN A 102 -7.53 -16.91 -3.34
N SER A 103 -7.89 -15.72 -3.81
CA SER A 103 -8.43 -15.52 -5.15
C SER A 103 -7.40 -15.84 -6.25
N VAL A 104 -6.16 -15.39 -6.09
CA VAL A 104 -5.04 -15.75 -6.99
C VAL A 104 -4.79 -17.28 -6.99
N ASP A 105 -4.83 -17.92 -5.82
CA ASP A 105 -4.65 -19.37 -5.72
C ASP A 105 -5.82 -20.13 -6.39
N SER A 106 -7.05 -19.65 -6.22
CA SER A 106 -8.26 -20.19 -6.84
C SER A 106 -8.17 -20.14 -8.37
N ILE A 107 -7.84 -18.97 -8.93
CA ILE A 107 -7.69 -18.77 -10.37
C ILE A 107 -6.61 -19.70 -10.94
N TYR A 108 -5.47 -19.81 -10.27
CA TYR A 108 -4.38 -20.68 -10.72
C TYR A 108 -4.80 -22.15 -10.78
N ASN A 109 -5.53 -22.63 -9.77
CA ASN A 109 -6.03 -24.00 -9.73
C ASN A 109 -7.07 -24.26 -10.84
N SER A 110 -7.97 -23.31 -11.10
CA SER A 110 -8.93 -23.38 -12.21
C SER A 110 -8.22 -23.49 -13.56
N VAL A 111 -7.14 -22.72 -13.77
CA VAL A 111 -6.30 -22.83 -14.97
C VAL A 111 -5.63 -24.19 -15.10
N LEU A 112 -5.07 -24.73 -14.01
CA LEU A 112 -4.44 -26.07 -14.02
C LEU A 112 -5.44 -27.18 -14.35
N ASN A 113 -6.64 -27.11 -13.78
CA ASN A 113 -7.69 -28.09 -13.99
C ASN A 113 -8.43 -27.91 -15.32
N SER A 114 -8.07 -26.89 -16.11
CA SER A 114 -8.77 -26.47 -17.34
C SER A 114 -10.27 -26.21 -17.12
N ASP A 115 -10.65 -25.78 -15.91
CA ASP A 115 -12.02 -25.37 -15.59
C ASP A 115 -12.13 -23.85 -15.69
N PHE A 116 -12.67 -23.38 -16.81
CA PHE A 116 -12.75 -21.95 -17.11
C PHE A 116 -14.14 -21.36 -16.89
N LYS A 117 -15.10 -22.14 -16.34
CA LYS A 117 -16.52 -21.76 -16.29
C LYS A 117 -16.76 -20.46 -15.51
N ASN A 118 -15.98 -20.23 -14.45
CA ASN A 118 -16.10 -19.07 -13.56
C ASN A 118 -14.85 -18.19 -13.50
N THR A 119 -13.85 -18.41 -14.37
CA THR A 119 -12.57 -17.69 -14.28
C THR A 119 -12.74 -16.18 -14.43
N THR A 120 -13.65 -15.71 -15.29
CA THR A 120 -13.92 -14.28 -15.44
C THR A 120 -14.48 -13.65 -14.16
N VAL A 121 -15.40 -14.34 -13.47
CA VAL A 121 -15.98 -13.89 -12.20
C VAL A 121 -14.89 -13.79 -11.11
N GLU A 122 -14.02 -14.79 -11.03
CA GLU A 122 -12.90 -14.78 -10.10
C GLU A 122 -11.88 -13.66 -10.41
N ILE A 123 -11.62 -13.38 -11.70
CA ILE A 123 -10.78 -12.25 -12.12
C ILE A 123 -11.41 -10.91 -11.68
N ASP A 124 -12.71 -10.73 -11.89
CA ASP A 124 -13.40 -9.50 -11.50
C ASP A 124 -13.37 -9.32 -9.97
N LYS A 125 -13.57 -10.41 -9.22
CA LYS A 125 -13.43 -10.42 -7.76
C LYS A 125 -12.02 -10.03 -7.32
N LEU A 126 -10.99 -10.60 -7.95
CA LEU A 126 -9.59 -10.23 -7.69
C LEU A 126 -9.33 -8.74 -7.95
N ILE A 127 -9.87 -8.21 -9.05
CA ILE A 127 -9.77 -6.78 -9.39
C ILE A 127 -10.44 -5.93 -8.31
N CYS A 128 -11.64 -6.27 -7.86
CA CYS A 128 -12.34 -5.54 -6.80
C CYS A 128 -11.58 -5.55 -5.48
N LEU A 129 -11.06 -6.70 -5.05
CA LEU A 129 -10.24 -6.81 -3.83
C LEU A 129 -8.98 -5.94 -3.94
N THR A 130 -8.34 -5.95 -5.11
CA THR A 130 -7.14 -5.13 -5.37
C THR A 130 -7.48 -3.65 -5.35
N GLN A 131 -8.60 -3.23 -5.94
CA GLN A 131 -9.06 -1.84 -5.92
C GLN A 131 -9.31 -1.35 -4.49
N ASP A 132 -9.92 -2.19 -3.65
CA ASP A 132 -10.17 -1.88 -2.24
C ASP A 132 -8.86 -1.73 -1.45
N LEU A 133 -7.89 -2.64 -1.64
CA LEU A 133 -6.55 -2.53 -1.06
C LEU A 133 -5.86 -1.23 -1.47
N LEU A 134 -5.83 -0.94 -2.78
CA LEU A 134 -5.17 0.26 -3.30
C LEU A 134 -5.85 1.54 -2.79
N LYS A 135 -7.17 1.54 -2.63
CA LYS A 135 -7.91 2.68 -2.08
C LYS A 135 -7.58 2.92 -0.61
N LEU A 136 -7.53 1.87 0.20
CA LEU A 136 -7.12 1.94 1.60
C LEU A 136 -5.73 2.58 1.72
N GLU A 137 -4.77 2.09 0.95
CA GLU A 137 -3.38 2.58 0.98
C GLU A 137 -3.26 4.02 0.47
N TRP A 138 -4.01 4.38 -0.58
CA TRP A 138 -4.09 5.75 -1.07
C TRP A 138 -4.66 6.72 -0.03
N GLU A 139 -5.70 6.32 0.70
CA GLU A 139 -6.24 7.11 1.81
C GLU A 139 -5.25 7.26 2.96
N GLY A 140 -4.50 6.20 3.28
CA GLY A 140 -3.42 6.24 4.25
C GLY A 140 -2.35 7.27 3.89
N VAL A 141 -1.91 7.26 2.63
CA VAL A 141 -0.96 8.25 2.10
C VAL A 141 -1.52 9.67 2.22
N LYS A 142 -2.77 9.91 1.80
CA LYS A 142 -3.39 11.25 1.87
C LYS A 142 -3.44 11.79 3.30
N GLU A 143 -3.80 10.95 4.26
CA GLU A 143 -3.86 11.33 5.67
C GLU A 143 -2.45 11.58 6.25
N GLU A 144 -1.45 10.78 5.87
CA GLU A 144 -0.05 10.99 6.27
C GLU A 144 0.53 12.28 5.67
N THR A 145 0.18 12.65 4.44
CA THR A 145 0.62 13.93 3.84
C THR A 145 0.02 15.14 4.54
N LYS A 146 -1.25 15.07 4.99
CA LYS A 146 -1.91 16.19 5.68
C LYS A 146 -1.43 16.39 7.11
N LYS A 147 -1.23 15.30 7.85
CA LYS A 147 -0.99 15.32 9.30
C LYS A 147 0.46 14.98 9.70
N GLY A 148 1.27 14.51 8.76
CA GLY A 148 2.54 13.85 9.07
C GLY A 148 2.29 12.41 9.52
N ASN A 149 3.05 11.93 10.52
CA ASN A 149 2.95 10.54 10.94
C ASN A 149 1.61 10.24 11.62
N LEU A 150 0.78 9.36 11.04
CA LEU A 150 -0.49 8.96 11.64
C LEU A 150 -0.27 8.13 12.91
N SER A 151 -1.07 8.41 13.93
CA SER A 151 -1.08 7.58 15.14
C SER A 151 -1.64 6.19 14.84
N LYS A 152 -1.23 5.17 15.62
CA LYS A 152 -1.74 3.80 15.50
C LYS A 152 -3.28 3.74 15.55
N ARG A 153 -3.90 4.60 16.37
CA ARG A 153 -5.36 4.71 16.48
C ARG A 153 -6.01 5.20 15.19
N GLU A 154 -5.42 6.19 14.52
CA GLU A 154 -5.92 6.70 13.24
C GLU A 154 -5.76 5.67 12.12
N LYS A 155 -4.62 4.98 12.06
CA LYS A 155 -4.40 3.88 11.12
C LYS A 155 -5.45 2.78 11.28
N ASN A 156 -5.68 2.34 12.52
CA ASN A 156 -6.70 1.33 12.81
C ASN A 156 -8.12 1.81 12.48
N ARG A 157 -8.43 3.09 12.71
CA ARG A 157 -9.75 3.67 12.36
C ARG A 157 -9.97 3.69 10.85
N LEU A 158 -8.95 4.07 10.09
CA LEU A 158 -9.00 4.06 8.62
C LEU A 158 -9.21 2.62 8.13
N TYR A 159 -8.36 1.70 8.60
CA TYR A 159 -8.44 0.28 8.26
C TYR A 159 -9.80 -0.33 8.58
N ASN A 160 -10.31 -0.15 9.80
CA ASN A 160 -11.61 -0.67 10.21
C ASN A 160 -12.77 -0.10 9.37
N ARG A 161 -12.66 1.12 8.85
CA ARG A 161 -13.68 1.70 7.97
C ARG A 161 -13.78 0.92 6.66
N HIS A 162 -12.65 0.49 6.11
CA HIS A 162 -12.59 -0.31 4.89
C HIS A 162 -12.95 -1.79 5.15
N LEU A 163 -12.53 -2.35 6.29
CA LEU A 163 -12.90 -3.72 6.68
C LEU A 163 -14.39 -3.92 6.97
N LYS A 164 -15.13 -2.88 7.38
CA LYS A 164 -16.57 -3.01 7.65
C LYS A 164 -17.34 -3.62 6.48
N LYS A 165 -16.91 -3.35 5.24
CA LYS A 165 -17.48 -3.95 4.02
C LYS A 165 -17.37 -5.49 4.02
N TYR A 166 -16.29 -6.04 4.58
CA TYR A 166 -16.00 -7.47 4.64
C TYR A 166 -16.48 -8.15 5.94
N GLN A 167 -16.89 -7.40 6.96
CA GLN A 167 -17.38 -7.95 8.24
C GLN A 167 -18.89 -8.16 8.27
N ASN A 168 -19.65 -7.47 7.39
CA ASN A 168 -21.11 -7.51 7.38
C ASN A 168 -21.70 -8.55 6.41
N GLY A 169 -20.89 -9.47 5.87
CA GLY A 169 -21.40 -10.54 5.00
C GLY A 169 -21.77 -10.09 3.59
N ASP A 170 -21.41 -8.87 3.17
CA ASP A 170 -21.48 -8.49 1.75
C ASP A 170 -20.30 -9.14 1.01
N GLU A 171 -20.41 -10.46 0.81
CA GLU A 171 -19.68 -11.22 -0.21
C GLU A 171 -20.22 -10.91 -1.62
N THR A 172 -20.78 -9.71 -1.86
CA THR A 172 -21.28 -9.32 -3.17
C THR A 172 -20.13 -8.74 -4.00
N VAL A 173 -19.35 -9.63 -4.59
CA VAL A 173 -19.05 -9.68 -6.04
C VAL A 173 -18.97 -11.15 -6.44
#